data_AF-A0A2T2T0B2-F1
#
_entry.id   AF-A0A2T2T0B2-F1
#
_cell.length_a   1.000
_cell.length_b   1.000
_cell.length_c   1.000
_cell.angle_alpha   90.00
_cell.angle_beta   90.00
_cell.angle_gamma   90.00
#
_symmetry.space_group_name_H-M   'P 1'
#
loop_
_entity.id
_entity.type
_entity.pdbx_description
1 polymer ?
#
loop_
_entity_poly.entity_id
_entity_poly.type
_entity_poly.pdbx_seq_one_letter_code
_entity_poly.pdbx_strand_id
1 'polypeptide(L)'
;MATGAAMVSSRLLYALGYNVPHHWLRSIQAEQLSPASDSVTQSDVDSLLAQAHQRSDGTHRVMVTRIPGVERRIGPFSFHGTRADDGNDIFPHEARRELRGLRVIAAWMDHSSAARRHTLDVGVREEGRRFVRHYLTDLRLTLGSGGATPVPRWVGHEHVLELDQVFRRIGTLGLSGGEWAEKTLPEWRAVGQFRARYFVPSEWRPKWPNPAFERCDAADAFWAAKQVRHFSESELEAIVATAEYSSPEAADYMVRTLMQRRDSIAQAYLHWGGGLDRFAVREGALTFHDLRAKYGYAPDSVRRAVAWHVYDNHREQVGELVREGTSSRERIPLPSGRTPSFLRATLRTPGHGTTRVFLRKIPSSAASTEAAPYEVVGLERSEGGPPGLTSE
;
A
#
# COMPACT_ATOMS: atom_id res chain seq x y z
N MET A 1 6.67 18.06 12.36
CA MET A 1 6.23 16.66 12.27
C MET A 1 4.92 16.53 11.52
N ALA A 2 3.77 16.86 12.13
CA ALA A 2 2.44 16.62 11.55
C ALA A 2 2.22 17.21 10.14
N THR A 3 2.67 18.45 9.91
CA THR A 3 2.60 19.09 8.58
C THR A 3 3.49 18.39 7.55
N GLY A 4 4.69 17.95 7.95
CA GLY A 4 5.56 17.15 7.08
C GLY A 4 4.95 15.78 6.76
N ALA A 5 4.39 15.11 7.76
CA ALA A 5 3.74 13.81 7.60
C ALA A 5 2.61 13.86 6.57
N ALA A 6 1.70 14.84 6.67
CA ALA A 6 0.61 14.97 5.71
C ALA A 6 1.12 15.31 4.30
N MET A 7 2.15 16.14 4.18
CA MET A 7 2.72 16.48 2.87
C MET A 7 3.29 15.26 2.17
N VAL A 8 4.09 14.45 2.87
CA VAL A 8 4.66 13.20 2.33
C VAL A 8 3.57 12.18 2.04
N SER A 9 2.74 11.83 3.03
CA SER A 9 1.76 10.75 2.90
C SER A 9 0.66 11.03 1.89
N SER A 10 0.24 12.28 1.71
CA SER A 10 -0.71 12.62 0.63
C SER A 10 -0.13 12.32 -0.75
N ARG A 11 1.14 12.67 -1.01
CA ARG A 11 1.77 12.44 -2.32
C ARG A 11 2.03 10.96 -2.58
N LEU A 12 2.43 10.21 -1.55
CA LEU A 12 2.56 8.76 -1.64
C LEU A 12 1.23 8.09 -2.00
N LEU A 13 0.16 8.42 -1.25
CA LEU A 13 -1.18 7.85 -1.49
C LEU A 13 -1.76 8.27 -2.84
N TYR A 14 -1.59 9.53 -3.23
CA TYR A 14 -2.03 10.03 -4.53
C TYR A 14 -1.33 9.31 -5.68
N ALA A 15 -0.01 9.14 -5.60
CA ALA A 15 0.76 8.39 -6.60
C ALA A 15 0.36 6.89 -6.66
N LEU A 16 -0.13 6.33 -5.55
CA LEU A 16 -0.68 4.99 -5.47
C LEU A 16 -2.14 4.87 -5.96
N GLY A 17 -2.77 5.99 -6.35
CA GLY A 17 -4.12 6.03 -6.91
C GLY A 17 -5.24 6.21 -5.87
N TYR A 18 -4.91 6.54 -4.62
CA TYR A 18 -5.92 6.85 -3.60
C TYR A 18 -6.33 8.32 -3.68
N ASN A 19 -7.61 8.60 -3.44
CA ASN A 19 -8.05 9.99 -3.29
C ASN A 19 -7.63 10.50 -1.92
N VAL A 20 -6.92 11.62 -1.92
CA VAL A 20 -6.48 12.34 -0.73
C VAL A 20 -6.71 13.83 -0.90
N PRO A 21 -6.92 14.58 0.18
CA PRO A 21 -6.98 16.03 0.11
C PRO A 21 -5.67 16.61 -0.43
N HIS A 22 -5.77 17.74 -1.14
CA HIS A 22 -4.60 18.49 -1.54
C HIS A 22 -4.07 19.29 -0.34
N HIS A 23 -2.77 19.20 -0.10
CA HIS A 23 -2.09 19.89 0.99
C HIS A 23 -1.03 20.87 0.47
N TRP A 24 -1.06 22.09 1.02
CA TRP A 24 -0.04 23.12 0.81
C TRP A 24 0.49 23.61 2.15
N LEU A 25 1.76 24.01 2.14
CA LEU A 25 2.39 24.68 3.27
C LEU A 25 2.34 26.18 3.07
N ARG A 26 2.11 26.90 4.17
CA ARG A 26 2.22 28.35 4.25
C ARG A 26 2.92 28.72 5.56
N SER A 27 3.57 29.86 5.55
CA SER A 27 4.01 30.54 6.76
C SER A 27 3.06 31.71 6.98
N ILE A 28 2.57 31.86 8.21
CA ILE A 28 1.69 32.96 8.60
C ILE A 28 2.17 33.57 9.90
N GLN A 29 1.90 34.86 10.08
CA GLN A 29 2.00 35.52 11.37
C GLN A 29 0.73 35.29 12.19
N ALA A 30 0.83 35.33 13.52
CA ALA A 30 -0.29 35.07 14.42
C ALA A 30 -1.47 36.03 14.16
N GLU A 31 -1.17 37.29 13.84
CA GLU A 31 -2.14 38.35 13.61
C GLU A 31 -2.96 38.16 12.32
N GLN A 32 -2.55 37.23 11.46
CA GLN A 32 -3.29 36.86 10.25
C GLN A 32 -4.39 35.83 10.53
N LEU A 33 -4.49 35.30 11.76
CA LEU A 33 -5.54 34.38 12.16
C LEU A 33 -6.63 35.14 12.93
N SER A 34 -7.86 35.02 12.44
CA SER A 34 -9.06 35.44 13.14
C SER A 34 -10.06 34.28 13.18
N PRO A 35 -10.85 34.13 14.26
CA PRO A 35 -11.91 33.15 14.29
C PRO A 35 -12.92 33.36 13.15
N ALA A 36 -13.33 32.28 12.52
CA ALA A 36 -14.25 32.32 11.37
C ALA A 36 -15.73 32.16 11.76
N SER A 37 -16.02 31.77 13.01
CA SER A 37 -17.36 31.56 13.54
C SER A 37 -17.39 31.76 15.05
N ASP A 38 -18.56 32.06 15.61
CA ASP A 38 -18.75 32.29 17.06
C ASP A 38 -18.41 31.06 17.92
N SER A 39 -18.35 29.87 17.32
CA SER A 39 -17.96 28.63 17.98
C SER A 39 -16.45 28.48 18.21
N VAL A 40 -15.63 29.37 17.63
CA VAL A 40 -14.18 29.44 17.84
C VAL A 40 -13.88 30.81 18.41
N THR A 41 -13.23 30.86 19.55
CA THR A 41 -12.85 32.12 20.20
C THR A 41 -11.41 32.50 19.87
N GLN A 42 -11.04 33.77 20.07
CA GLN A 42 -9.64 34.19 19.96
C GLN A 42 -8.76 33.40 20.95
N SER A 43 -9.25 33.11 22.16
CA SER A 43 -8.55 32.30 23.15
C SER A 43 -8.24 30.88 22.65
N ASP A 44 -9.11 30.29 21.81
CA ASP A 44 -8.85 28.99 21.20
C ASP A 44 -7.71 29.07 20.18
N VAL A 45 -7.68 30.14 19.38
CA VAL A 45 -6.60 30.42 18.42
C VAL A 45 -5.28 30.60 19.15
N ASP A 46 -5.26 31.41 20.21
CA ASP A 46 -4.06 31.68 21.01
C ASP A 46 -3.55 30.41 21.69
N SER A 47 -4.46 29.58 22.22
CA SER A 47 -4.12 28.28 22.84
C SER A 47 -3.54 27.28 21.83
N LEU A 48 -4.02 27.31 20.58
CA LEU A 48 -3.47 26.51 19.50
C LEU A 48 -2.06 26.98 19.11
N LEU A 49 -1.88 28.30 18.96
CA LEU A 49 -0.59 28.90 18.60
C LEU A 49 0.47 28.68 19.68
N ALA A 50 0.10 28.73 20.96
CA ALA A 50 0.99 28.43 22.08
C ALA A 50 1.55 27.00 22.06
N GLN A 51 0.81 26.05 21.47
CA GLN A 51 1.26 24.67 21.28
C GLN A 51 2.03 24.47 19.97
N ALA A 52 1.86 25.39 19.01
CA ALA A 52 2.52 25.32 17.72
C ALA A 52 3.97 25.80 17.83
N HIS A 53 4.86 25.19 17.05
CA HIS A 53 6.23 25.69 16.93
C HIS A 53 6.22 27.04 16.19
N GLN A 54 6.74 28.07 16.84
CA GLN A 54 7.05 29.36 16.22
C GLN A 54 8.49 29.31 15.66
N ARG A 55 8.66 29.79 14.44
CA ARG A 55 9.98 29.92 13.79
C ARG A 55 10.70 31.15 14.32
N SER A 56 12.01 31.23 14.05
CA SER A 56 12.85 32.35 14.47
C SER A 56 12.43 33.72 13.91
N ASP A 57 11.69 33.74 12.80
CA ASP A 57 11.14 34.94 12.16
C ASP A 57 9.73 35.33 12.69
N GLY A 58 9.28 34.67 13.76
CA GLY A 58 7.96 34.88 14.38
C GLY A 58 6.82 34.14 13.68
N THR A 59 7.04 33.53 12.51
CA THR A 59 5.97 32.86 11.77
C THR A 59 5.64 31.46 12.30
N HIS A 60 4.41 31.04 12.05
CA HIS A 60 3.95 29.68 12.23
C HIS A 60 3.79 28.98 10.88
N ARG A 61 4.29 27.75 10.80
CA ARG A 61 4.05 26.88 9.64
C ARG A 61 2.67 26.26 9.74
N VAL A 62 1.83 26.54 8.76
CA VAL A 62 0.48 25.98 8.65
C VAL A 62 0.33 25.10 7.41
N MET A 63 -0.63 24.18 7.48
CA MET A 63 -1.02 23.34 6.36
C MET A 63 -2.44 23.70 5.94
N VAL A 64 -2.59 24.09 4.69
CA VAL A 64 -3.89 24.35 4.08
C VAL A 64 -4.33 23.10 3.35
N THR A 65 -5.59 22.70 3.57
CA THR A 65 -6.19 21.50 2.99
C THR A 65 -7.36 21.88 2.09
N ARG A 66 -7.40 21.35 0.86
CA ARG A 66 -8.52 21.51 -0.07
C ARG A 66 -8.93 20.17 -0.64
N ILE A 67 -10.23 19.99 -0.84
CA ILE A 67 -10.78 18.88 -1.61
C ILE A 67 -11.49 19.49 -2.82
N PRO A 68 -10.97 19.29 -4.05
CA PRO A 68 -11.57 19.88 -5.25
C PRO A 68 -12.85 19.14 -5.66
N GLY A 69 -13.72 19.83 -6.41
CA GLY A 69 -14.88 19.21 -7.07
C GLY A 69 -15.99 18.71 -6.14
N VAL A 70 -16.04 19.20 -4.89
CA VAL A 70 -17.04 18.78 -3.90
C VAL A 70 -18.36 19.51 -4.15
N GLU A 71 -19.38 18.79 -4.63
CA GLU A 71 -20.76 19.30 -4.65
C GLU A 71 -21.39 19.23 -3.25
N ARG A 72 -21.09 18.14 -2.52
CA ARG A 72 -21.66 17.89 -1.20
C ARG A 72 -20.68 17.10 -0.34
N ARG A 73 -20.50 17.53 0.92
CA ARG A 73 -19.89 16.67 1.95
C ARG A 73 -20.93 15.67 2.45
N ILE A 74 -20.60 14.40 2.39
CA ILE A 74 -21.53 13.33 2.73
C ILE A 74 -21.24 12.80 4.14
N GLY A 75 -19.97 12.56 4.45
CA GLY A 75 -19.54 12.01 5.74
C GLY A 75 -18.55 10.86 5.57
N PRO A 76 -18.06 10.23 6.64
CA PRO A 76 -17.06 9.17 6.52
C PRO A 76 -17.62 7.89 5.88
N PHE A 77 -16.78 7.18 5.11
CA PHE A 77 -17.10 5.85 4.58
C PHE A 77 -16.68 4.72 5.52
N SER A 78 -17.34 3.58 5.39
CA SER A 78 -17.07 2.37 6.18
C SER A 78 -16.04 1.47 5.49
N PHE A 79 -15.19 0.78 6.25
CA PHE A 79 -14.32 -0.27 5.71
C PHE A 79 -15.03 -1.64 5.61
N HIS A 80 -16.35 -1.68 5.83
CA HIS A 80 -17.19 -2.87 5.69
C HIS A 80 -18.57 -2.52 5.11
N GLY A 81 -19.23 -3.54 4.57
CA GLY A 81 -20.53 -3.46 3.92
C GLY A 81 -20.48 -2.61 2.66
N THR A 82 -21.66 -2.30 2.16
CA THR A 82 -21.86 -1.29 1.12
C THR A 82 -22.62 -0.11 1.69
N ARG A 83 -22.61 0.98 0.92
CA ARG A 83 -23.35 2.19 1.18
C ARG A 83 -24.76 2.07 0.60
N ALA A 84 -25.75 1.88 1.46
CA ALA A 84 -27.14 1.66 1.04
C ALA A 84 -27.77 2.82 0.23
N ASP A 85 -27.25 4.04 0.37
CA ASP A 85 -27.70 5.23 -0.36
C ASP A 85 -26.88 5.53 -1.63
N ASP A 86 -25.95 4.66 -2.05
CA ASP A 86 -25.19 4.77 -3.30
C ASP A 86 -25.31 3.51 -4.16
N GLY A 87 -26.10 3.58 -5.24
CA GLY A 87 -26.30 2.46 -6.17
C GLY A 87 -25.04 2.05 -6.95
N ASN A 88 -23.96 2.83 -6.90
CA ASN A 88 -22.67 2.44 -7.48
C ASN A 88 -21.82 1.59 -6.51
N ASP A 89 -22.15 1.58 -5.22
CA ASP A 89 -21.40 0.85 -4.20
C ASP A 89 -21.92 -0.59 -4.08
N ILE A 90 -21.55 -1.42 -5.05
CA ILE A 90 -22.05 -2.79 -5.20
C ILE A 90 -21.13 -3.85 -4.60
N PHE A 91 -19.87 -3.50 -4.30
CA PHE A 91 -18.90 -4.41 -3.71
C PHE A 91 -18.69 -4.06 -2.25
N PRO A 92 -18.92 -5.00 -1.31
CA PRO A 92 -18.63 -4.77 0.10
C PRO A 92 -17.21 -4.25 0.28
N HIS A 93 -17.03 -3.14 1.01
CA HIS A 93 -15.76 -2.44 1.15
C HIS A 93 -14.62 -3.36 1.62
N GLU A 94 -14.92 -4.34 2.47
CA GLU A 94 -13.94 -5.31 2.95
C GLU A 94 -13.45 -6.31 1.89
N ALA A 95 -14.14 -6.44 0.76
CA ALA A 95 -13.81 -7.33 -0.35
C ALA A 95 -13.05 -6.60 -1.45
N ARG A 96 -12.91 -5.27 -1.31
CA ARG A 96 -12.26 -4.41 -2.29
C ARG A 96 -10.75 -4.46 -2.10
N ARG A 97 -10.02 -4.98 -3.09
CA ARG A 97 -8.55 -5.15 -3.07
C ARG A 97 -7.82 -3.88 -2.68
N GLU A 98 -8.26 -2.72 -3.14
CA GLU A 98 -7.65 -1.43 -2.83
C GLU A 98 -7.76 -1.06 -1.35
N LEU A 99 -8.81 -1.49 -0.65
CA LEU A 99 -8.97 -1.27 0.79
C LEU A 99 -8.26 -2.36 1.61
N ARG A 100 -8.24 -3.60 1.11
CA ARG A 100 -7.49 -4.70 1.72
C ARG A 100 -5.98 -4.46 1.65
N GLY A 101 -5.46 -4.20 0.45
CA GLY A 101 -4.05 -3.90 0.20
C GLY A 101 -3.57 -2.57 0.81
N LEU A 102 -4.48 -1.64 1.14
CA LEU A 102 -4.16 -0.44 1.91
C LEU A 102 -3.52 -0.80 3.26
N ARG A 103 -3.74 -2.00 3.81
CA ARG A 103 -3.01 -2.48 5.00
C ARG A 103 -1.49 -2.38 4.84
N VAL A 104 -0.95 -2.87 3.72
CA VAL A 104 0.51 -2.88 3.47
C VAL A 104 1.04 -1.47 3.25
N ILE A 105 0.27 -0.61 2.59
CA ILE A 105 0.62 0.80 2.36
C ILE A 105 0.55 1.60 3.67
N ALA A 106 -0.45 1.33 4.50
CA ALA A 106 -0.58 1.90 5.84
C ALA A 106 0.56 1.43 6.74
N ALA A 107 0.95 0.15 6.65
CA ALA A 107 2.16 -0.34 7.30
C ALA A 107 3.37 0.44 6.82
N TRP A 108 3.58 0.64 5.51
CA TRP A 108 4.73 1.41 5.00
C TRP A 108 4.86 2.80 5.62
N MET A 109 3.76 3.56 5.67
CA MET A 109 3.74 4.95 6.18
C MET A 109 3.45 5.06 7.69
N ASP A 110 3.34 3.93 8.40
CA ASP A 110 2.89 3.87 9.79
C ASP A 110 1.57 4.63 10.03
N HIS A 111 0.59 4.40 9.16
CA HIS A 111 -0.75 4.99 9.26
C HIS A 111 -1.65 4.15 10.17
N SER A 112 -1.29 4.11 11.45
CA SER A 112 -2.01 3.33 12.47
C SER A 112 -3.44 3.82 12.75
N SER A 113 -3.74 5.05 12.34
CA SER A 113 -5.05 5.66 12.57
C SER A 113 -6.07 5.32 11.49
N ALA A 114 -5.77 4.53 10.45
CA ALA A 114 -6.69 4.22 9.35
C ALA A 114 -8.02 3.58 9.82
N ALA A 115 -9.03 4.41 10.07
CA ALA A 115 -10.34 4.06 10.61
C ALA A 115 -11.40 4.96 9.97
N ARG A 116 -12.68 4.54 10.01
CA ARG A 116 -13.83 5.26 9.43
C ARG A 116 -13.82 6.77 9.74
N ARG A 117 -13.51 7.17 10.98
CA ARG A 117 -13.50 8.60 11.38
C ARG A 117 -12.45 9.46 10.66
N HIS A 118 -11.48 8.84 9.99
CA HIS A 118 -10.41 9.49 9.22
C HIS A 118 -10.58 9.23 7.71
N THR A 119 -11.83 9.08 7.29
CA THR A 119 -12.21 9.02 5.89
C THR A 119 -13.30 10.04 5.60
N LEU A 120 -13.48 10.38 4.33
CA LEU A 120 -14.52 11.30 3.92
C LEU A 120 -15.05 10.95 2.53
N ASP A 121 -16.35 10.78 2.45
CA ASP A 121 -17.11 10.78 1.20
C ASP A 121 -17.56 12.17 0.82
N VAL A 122 -17.39 12.45 -0.45
CA VAL A 122 -17.92 13.65 -1.10
C VAL A 122 -18.66 13.26 -2.37
N GLY A 123 -19.76 13.96 -2.64
CA GLY A 123 -20.44 13.89 -3.93
C GLY A 123 -19.67 14.71 -4.96
N VAL A 124 -19.39 14.10 -6.11
CA VAL A 124 -18.69 14.75 -7.23
C VAL A 124 -19.53 14.66 -8.50
N ARG A 125 -19.32 15.64 -9.40
CA ARG A 125 -19.84 15.61 -10.76
C ARG A 125 -18.70 15.78 -11.75
N GLU A 126 -18.49 14.76 -12.58
CA GLU A 126 -17.45 14.73 -13.60
C GLU A 126 -18.03 14.13 -14.88
N GLU A 127 -17.77 14.76 -16.02
CA GLU A 127 -18.21 14.29 -17.35
C GLU A 127 -19.72 13.94 -17.42
N GLY A 128 -20.55 14.76 -16.75
CA GLY A 128 -22.01 14.56 -16.70
C GLY A 128 -22.48 13.44 -15.76
N ARG A 129 -21.57 12.70 -15.13
CA ARG A 129 -21.87 11.64 -14.15
C ARG A 129 -21.78 12.17 -12.73
N ARG A 130 -22.61 11.62 -11.84
CA ARG A 130 -22.59 11.88 -10.39
C ARG A 130 -22.27 10.60 -9.65
N PHE A 131 -21.28 10.66 -8.76
CA PHE A 131 -20.85 9.52 -7.96
C PHE A 131 -20.23 9.98 -6.65
N VAL A 132 -20.05 9.04 -5.72
CA VAL A 132 -19.35 9.27 -4.46
C VAL A 132 -17.86 9.02 -4.64
N ARG A 133 -17.03 9.92 -4.12
CA ARG A 133 -15.58 9.75 -4.06
C ARG A 133 -15.12 9.59 -2.62
N HIS A 134 -14.45 8.48 -2.35
CA HIS A 134 -13.89 8.12 -1.05
C HIS A 134 -12.50 8.72 -0.87
N TYR A 135 -12.31 9.56 0.15
CA TYR A 135 -11.03 10.17 0.52
C TYR A 135 -10.46 9.58 1.80
N LEU A 136 -9.15 9.35 1.82
CA LEU A 136 -8.39 9.11 3.04
C LEU A 136 -7.96 10.47 3.63
N THR A 137 -8.29 10.72 4.89
CA THR A 137 -8.01 11.99 5.57
C THR A 137 -7.10 11.80 6.78
N ASP A 138 -6.81 12.89 7.51
CA ASP A 138 -5.97 12.90 8.71
C ASP A 138 -4.56 12.33 8.51
N LEU A 139 -4.00 12.55 7.31
CA LEU A 139 -2.65 12.11 6.94
C LEU A 139 -1.55 12.78 7.78
N ARG A 140 -1.89 13.79 8.58
CA ARG A 140 -1.02 14.36 9.62
C ARG A 140 -0.70 13.39 10.76
N LEU A 141 -1.43 12.27 10.86
CA LEU A 141 -1.31 11.22 11.87
C LEU A 141 -0.58 9.97 11.32
N THR A 142 0.36 10.20 10.40
CA THR A 142 1.20 9.18 9.76
C THR A 142 2.67 9.44 10.10
N LEU A 143 3.57 8.56 9.66
CA LEU A 143 5.02 8.75 9.77
C LEU A 143 5.42 9.11 11.22
N GLY A 144 4.91 8.34 12.18
CA GLY A 144 5.22 8.51 13.60
C GLY A 144 4.63 9.76 14.27
N SER A 145 3.76 10.50 13.58
CA SER A 145 3.07 11.69 14.09
C SER A 145 1.76 11.37 14.79
N GLY A 146 1.57 11.85 16.02
CA GLY A 146 0.29 11.84 16.74
C GLY A 146 -0.45 13.18 16.69
N GLY A 147 -0.01 14.12 15.83
CA GLY A 147 -0.49 15.50 15.79
C GLY A 147 0.46 16.44 16.53
N ALA A 148 0.05 16.92 17.70
CA ALA A 148 0.88 17.80 18.53
C ALA A 148 2.09 17.08 19.16
N THR A 149 1.97 15.76 19.36
CA THR A 149 3.00 14.91 19.97
C THR A 149 3.29 13.69 19.08
N PRO A 150 4.46 13.05 19.21
CA PRO A 150 4.72 11.77 18.56
C PRO A 150 3.72 10.69 19.00
N VAL A 151 3.41 9.73 18.13
CA VAL A 151 2.55 8.59 18.54
C VAL A 151 3.20 7.80 19.69
N PRO A 152 2.41 7.19 20.61
CA PRO A 152 2.95 6.28 21.62
C PRO A 152 3.68 5.07 21.02
N ARG A 153 4.68 4.53 21.74
CA ARG A 153 5.61 3.48 21.24
C ARG A 153 4.97 2.15 20.86
N TRP A 154 3.81 1.82 21.43
CA TRP A 154 3.09 0.57 21.18
C TRP A 154 2.32 0.60 19.84
N VAL A 155 2.10 1.79 19.28
CA VAL A 155 1.37 1.97 18.03
C VAL A 155 2.14 1.32 16.88
N GLY A 156 1.43 0.54 16.05
CA GLY A 156 2.03 -0.26 14.98
C GLY A 156 2.36 -1.70 15.40
N HIS A 157 2.28 -2.02 16.69
CA HIS A 157 2.49 -3.37 17.22
C HIS A 157 1.21 -3.99 17.83
N GLU A 158 0.33 -3.16 18.41
CA GLU A 158 -0.83 -3.62 19.17
C GLU A 158 -2.08 -2.78 18.85
N HIS A 159 -3.28 -3.37 19.00
CA HIS A 159 -4.53 -2.60 19.06
C HIS A 159 -4.67 -1.87 20.41
N VAL A 160 -5.51 -0.81 20.47
CA VAL A 160 -5.80 -0.07 21.72
C VAL A 160 -6.35 -0.96 22.82
N LEU A 161 -7.08 -2.01 22.46
CA LEU A 161 -7.71 -2.94 23.38
C LEU A 161 -7.31 -4.38 22.99
N GLU A 162 -6.16 -4.82 23.47
CA GLU A 162 -5.76 -6.24 23.48
C GLU A 162 -5.82 -6.72 24.94
N LEU A 163 -6.98 -7.23 25.36
CA LEU A 163 -7.24 -7.64 26.75
C LEU A 163 -6.24 -8.70 27.21
N ASP A 164 -5.83 -9.61 26.32
CA ASP A 164 -4.80 -10.62 26.53
C ASP A 164 -3.43 -10.02 26.86
N GLN A 165 -3.00 -8.97 26.15
CA GLN A 165 -1.76 -8.24 26.45
C GLN A 165 -1.87 -7.40 27.72
N VAL A 166 -3.05 -6.85 28.01
CA VAL A 166 -3.33 -6.18 29.29
C VAL A 166 -3.19 -7.19 30.45
N PHE A 167 -3.80 -8.38 30.34
CA PHE A 167 -3.66 -9.43 31.36
C PHE A 167 -2.23 -9.96 31.46
N ARG A 168 -1.51 -10.11 30.34
CA ARG A 168 -0.10 -10.52 30.35
C ARG A 168 0.80 -9.48 31.03
N ARG A 169 0.56 -8.19 30.80
CA ARG A 169 1.30 -7.10 31.47
C ARG A 169 0.97 -7.01 32.96
N ILE A 170 -0.29 -7.20 33.34
CA ILE A 170 -0.68 -7.33 34.75
C ILE A 170 0.04 -8.53 35.40
N GLY A 171 0.01 -9.70 34.76
CA GLY A 171 0.63 -10.93 35.27
C GLY A 171 2.16 -10.90 35.30
N THR A 172 2.80 -9.99 34.56
CA THR A 172 4.27 -9.81 34.52
C THR A 172 4.72 -8.51 35.18
N LEU A 173 3.83 -7.80 35.89
CA LEU A 173 4.13 -6.51 36.53
C LEU A 173 4.76 -5.48 35.57
N GLY A 174 4.39 -5.51 34.28
CA GLY A 174 4.90 -4.61 33.25
C GLY A 174 6.21 -5.04 32.57
N LEU A 175 6.80 -6.18 32.94
CA LEU A 175 8.07 -6.67 32.37
C LEU A 175 7.94 -7.37 31.01
N SER A 176 6.71 -7.57 30.50
CA SER A 176 6.45 -8.19 29.19
C SER A 176 6.33 -7.21 28.01
N GLY A 177 6.73 -5.95 28.18
CA GLY A 177 6.85 -5.04 27.05
C GLY A 177 7.80 -5.62 26.00
N GLY A 178 7.34 -5.78 24.74
CA GLY A 178 8.19 -6.30 23.67
C GLY A 178 9.43 -5.42 23.44
N GLU A 179 10.40 -5.89 22.64
CA GLU A 179 11.66 -5.19 22.36
C GLU A 179 11.52 -3.72 21.88
N TRP A 180 10.31 -3.28 21.54
CA TRP A 180 9.93 -1.91 21.16
C TRP A 180 9.79 -0.92 22.34
N ALA A 181 9.66 -1.40 23.59
CA ALA A 181 9.36 -0.58 24.78
C ALA A 181 10.60 0.16 25.33
N GLU A 182 11.72 -0.53 25.41
CA GLU A 182 13.03 0.04 25.72
C GLU A 182 13.65 0.54 24.41
N LYS A 183 13.84 1.85 24.19
CA LYS A 183 14.88 2.42 23.28
C LYS A 183 14.71 3.94 23.05
N THR A 184 15.85 4.58 22.79
CA THR A 184 16.06 6.03 22.58
C THR A 184 15.28 6.54 21.36
N LEU A 185 14.68 7.73 21.49
CA LEU A 185 13.97 8.42 20.40
C LEU A 185 14.99 8.97 19.39
N PRO A 186 14.63 9.08 18.08
CA PRO A 186 15.40 9.93 17.17
C PRO A 186 15.49 11.33 17.77
N GLU A 187 16.66 11.96 17.71
CA GLU A 187 16.89 13.31 18.28
C GLU A 187 15.95 14.37 17.65
N TRP A 188 15.44 14.09 16.45
CA TRP A 188 14.68 15.01 15.62
C TRP A 188 13.18 14.93 15.91
N ARG A 189 12.64 15.89 16.67
CA ARG A 189 11.17 16.02 16.87
C ARG A 189 10.37 16.10 15.56
N ALA A 190 11.01 16.51 14.47
CA ALA A 190 10.38 16.65 13.16
C ALA A 190 9.91 15.32 12.53
N VAL A 191 10.52 14.18 12.88
CA VAL A 191 10.24 12.85 12.27
C VAL A 191 9.42 11.92 13.16
N GLY A 192 9.05 12.36 14.37
CA GLY A 192 8.22 11.58 15.28
C GLY A 192 8.86 10.26 15.71
N GLN A 193 8.04 9.20 15.81
CA GLN A 193 8.51 7.85 16.09
C GLN A 193 8.73 6.98 14.84
N PHE A 194 8.78 7.59 13.66
CA PHE A 194 8.91 6.81 12.42
C PHE A 194 10.29 6.18 12.30
N ARG A 195 10.33 4.87 12.05
CA ARG A 195 11.57 4.08 12.03
C ARG A 195 11.42 2.85 11.16
N ALA A 196 12.52 2.39 10.56
CA ALA A 196 12.56 1.13 9.83
C ALA A 196 13.14 -0.01 10.67
N ARG A 197 14.00 0.30 11.63
CA ARG A 197 14.54 -0.69 12.56
C ARG A 197 13.39 -1.35 13.33
N TYR A 198 13.37 -2.68 13.33
CA TYR A 198 12.33 -3.53 13.94
C TYR A 198 10.96 -3.45 13.25
N PHE A 199 10.87 -2.87 12.06
CA PHE A 199 9.65 -2.95 11.27
C PHE A 199 9.53 -4.34 10.64
N VAL A 200 8.55 -5.11 11.13
CA VAL A 200 8.15 -6.39 10.54
C VAL A 200 6.80 -6.18 9.83
N PRO A 201 6.75 -6.15 8.49
CA PRO A 201 5.53 -5.80 7.76
C PRO A 201 4.33 -6.69 8.10
N SER A 202 4.56 -8.00 8.24
CA SER A 202 3.53 -9.00 8.54
C SER A 202 2.90 -8.84 9.93
N GLU A 203 3.63 -8.26 10.87
CA GLU A 203 3.20 -8.07 12.26
C GLU A 203 2.61 -6.68 12.52
N TRP A 204 2.72 -5.75 11.56
CA TRP A 204 2.18 -4.40 11.74
C TRP A 204 0.66 -4.42 11.87
N ARG A 205 0.16 -3.68 12.88
CA ARG A 205 -1.28 -3.56 13.18
C ARG A 205 -1.71 -2.10 13.32
N PRO A 206 -2.91 -1.73 12.82
CA PRO A 206 -3.49 -0.42 13.10
C PRO A 206 -3.92 -0.29 14.57
N LYS A 207 -4.03 0.94 15.05
CA LYS A 207 -4.48 1.29 16.40
C LYS A 207 -5.87 0.70 16.71
N TRP A 208 -6.75 0.72 15.72
CA TRP A 208 -8.09 0.13 15.80
C TRP A 208 -8.22 -0.94 14.72
N PRO A 209 -8.89 -2.06 15.01
CA PRO A 209 -9.25 -3.05 13.99
C PRO A 209 -9.92 -2.40 12.77
N ASN A 210 -9.53 -2.85 11.58
CA ASN A 210 -10.06 -2.38 10.31
C ASN A 210 -10.52 -3.60 9.50
N PRO A 211 -11.83 -3.76 9.23
CA PRO A 211 -12.36 -4.96 8.58
C PRO A 211 -11.76 -5.29 7.21
N ALA A 212 -11.35 -4.27 6.45
CA ALA A 212 -10.67 -4.50 5.18
C ALA A 212 -9.23 -5.00 5.41
N PHE A 213 -8.54 -4.49 6.42
CA PHE A 213 -7.16 -4.92 6.72
C PHE A 213 -7.11 -6.35 7.25
N GLU A 214 -8.11 -6.75 8.04
CA GLU A 214 -8.26 -8.13 8.54
C GLU A 214 -8.48 -9.14 7.42
N ARG A 215 -9.10 -8.72 6.32
CA ARG A 215 -9.32 -9.57 5.13
C ARG A 215 -8.21 -9.50 4.09
N CYS A 216 -7.15 -8.73 4.34
CA CYS A 216 -6.00 -8.62 3.43
C CYS A 216 -5.32 -9.98 3.27
N ASP A 217 -5.40 -10.53 2.06
CA ASP A 217 -4.80 -11.82 1.72
C ASP A 217 -3.41 -11.65 1.07
N ALA A 218 -2.77 -12.77 0.73
CA ALA A 218 -1.46 -12.79 0.09
C ALA A 218 -1.47 -12.12 -1.31
N ALA A 219 -2.60 -12.17 -2.02
CA ALA A 219 -2.74 -11.55 -3.33
C ALA A 219 -2.78 -10.02 -3.22
N ASP A 220 -3.52 -9.50 -2.25
CA ASP A 220 -3.57 -8.07 -1.94
C ASP A 220 -2.22 -7.58 -1.45
N ALA A 221 -1.56 -8.34 -0.57
CA ALA A 221 -0.25 -7.99 -0.03
C ALA A 221 0.82 -7.96 -1.13
N PHE A 222 0.84 -8.96 -2.02
CA PHE A 222 1.70 -8.98 -3.19
C PHE A 222 1.42 -7.80 -4.12
N TRP A 223 0.14 -7.51 -4.41
CA TRP A 223 -0.26 -6.36 -5.22
C TRP A 223 0.27 -5.05 -4.62
N ALA A 224 0.01 -4.79 -3.35
CA ALA A 224 0.43 -3.56 -2.68
C ALA A 224 1.96 -3.46 -2.58
N ALA A 225 2.67 -4.55 -2.27
CA ALA A 225 4.12 -4.57 -2.18
C ALA A 225 4.79 -4.24 -3.51
N LYS A 226 4.22 -4.66 -4.65
CA LYS A 226 4.72 -4.25 -5.98
C LYS A 226 4.65 -2.75 -6.18
N GLN A 227 3.55 -2.14 -5.76
CA GLN A 227 3.34 -0.69 -5.90
C GLN A 227 4.28 0.08 -4.98
N VAL A 228 4.40 -0.33 -3.72
CA VAL A 228 5.35 0.26 -2.75
C VAL A 228 6.79 0.14 -3.26
N ARG A 229 7.20 -1.04 -3.75
CA ARG A 229 8.57 -1.26 -4.22
C ARG A 229 8.90 -0.48 -5.50
N HIS A 230 7.89 -0.04 -6.25
CA HIS A 230 8.09 0.71 -7.50
C HIS A 230 8.75 2.07 -7.26
N PHE A 231 8.47 2.73 -6.13
CA PHE A 231 9.06 4.02 -5.80
C PHE A 231 10.59 3.94 -5.75
N SER A 232 11.23 4.72 -6.62
CA SER A 232 12.68 4.95 -6.65
C SER A 232 13.13 5.85 -5.50
N GLU A 233 14.43 5.89 -5.25
CA GLU A 233 15.03 6.84 -4.29
C GLU A 233 14.74 8.29 -4.69
N SER A 234 14.97 8.65 -5.95
CA SER A 234 14.72 10.01 -6.46
C SER A 234 13.26 10.45 -6.35
N GLU A 235 12.30 9.52 -6.52
CA GLU A 235 10.88 9.84 -6.33
C GLU A 235 10.57 10.07 -4.84
N LEU A 236 11.15 9.27 -3.95
CA LEU A 236 10.98 9.46 -2.50
C LEU A 236 11.64 10.75 -2.03
N GLU A 237 12.82 11.10 -2.54
CA GLU A 237 13.47 12.40 -2.31
C GLU A 237 12.58 13.55 -2.76
N ALA A 238 12.06 13.49 -4.00
CA ALA A 238 11.17 14.53 -4.53
C ALA A 238 9.89 14.68 -3.67
N ILE A 239 9.31 13.57 -3.21
CA ILE A 239 8.14 13.58 -2.34
C ILE A 239 8.49 14.16 -0.96
N VAL A 240 9.59 13.73 -0.35
CA VAL A 240 10.03 14.23 0.98
C VAL A 240 10.41 15.70 0.93
N ALA A 241 10.99 16.19 -0.16
CA ALA A 241 11.31 17.60 -0.35
C ALA A 241 10.06 18.50 -0.24
N THR A 242 8.88 18.01 -0.65
CA THR A 242 7.64 18.78 -0.50
C THR A 242 7.22 19.03 0.95
N ALA A 243 7.80 18.30 1.90
CA ALA A 243 7.58 18.52 3.32
C ALA A 243 8.46 19.64 3.90
N GLU A 244 9.34 20.28 3.13
CA GLU A 244 10.12 21.45 3.54
C GLU A 244 10.65 21.32 4.98
N TYR A 245 11.33 20.21 5.27
CA TYR A 245 11.96 20.00 6.57
C TYR A 245 13.02 21.09 6.80
N SER A 246 13.03 21.69 7.99
CA SER A 246 14.01 22.73 8.33
C SER A 246 15.44 22.20 8.44
N SER A 247 15.60 20.90 8.69
CA SER A 247 16.89 20.22 8.72
C SER A 247 17.00 19.26 7.52
N PRO A 248 18.10 19.33 6.76
CA PRO A 248 18.42 18.34 5.73
C PRO A 248 18.52 16.92 6.29
N GLU A 249 19.13 16.74 7.46
CA GLU A 249 19.32 15.43 8.07
C GLU A 249 17.99 14.77 8.45
N ALA A 250 16.98 15.55 8.83
CA ALA A 250 15.63 15.06 9.08
C ALA A 250 14.94 14.59 7.78
N ALA A 251 15.16 15.29 6.66
CA ALA A 251 14.68 14.88 5.34
C ALA A 251 15.38 13.58 4.90
N ASP A 252 16.71 13.52 5.01
CA ASP A 252 17.50 12.34 4.67
C ASP A 252 17.12 11.12 5.51
N TYR A 253 16.86 11.33 6.80
CA TYR A 253 16.35 10.28 7.68
C TYR A 253 14.98 9.76 7.20
N MET A 254 14.08 10.66 6.79
CA MET A 254 12.76 10.28 6.29
C MET A 254 12.86 9.47 4.99
N VAL A 255 13.67 9.92 4.02
CA VAL A 255 13.92 9.20 2.75
C VAL A 255 14.47 7.80 3.04
N ARG A 256 15.56 7.70 3.81
CA ARG A 256 16.18 6.41 4.16
C ARG A 256 15.21 5.50 4.90
N THR A 257 14.41 6.03 5.81
CA THR A 257 13.42 5.23 6.56
C THR A 257 12.32 4.70 5.63
N LEU A 258 11.80 5.52 4.73
CA LEU A 258 10.82 5.09 3.72
C LEU A 258 11.40 4.01 2.81
N MET A 259 12.64 4.17 2.34
CA MET A 259 13.33 3.17 1.52
C MET A 259 13.53 1.84 2.26
N GLN A 260 14.02 1.89 3.50
CA GLN A 260 14.24 0.69 4.29
C GLN A 260 12.91 -0.06 4.54
N ARG A 261 11.83 0.65 4.90
CA ARG A 261 10.50 0.03 5.08
C ARG A 261 9.93 -0.50 3.76
N ARG A 262 10.15 0.20 2.64
CA ARG A 262 9.79 -0.25 1.28
C ARG A 262 10.45 -1.59 0.97
N ASP A 263 11.75 -1.70 1.25
CA ASP A 263 12.52 -2.89 0.96
C ASP A 263 12.14 -4.06 1.88
N SER A 264 11.84 -3.79 3.17
CA SER A 264 11.27 -4.80 4.08
C SER A 264 9.93 -5.34 3.59
N ILE A 265 9.02 -4.47 3.14
CA ILE A 265 7.72 -4.87 2.54
C ILE A 265 7.93 -5.74 1.30
N ALA A 266 8.85 -5.34 0.44
CA ALA A 266 9.14 -6.07 -0.78
C ALA A 266 9.68 -7.47 -0.49
N GLN A 267 10.61 -7.60 0.45
CA GLN A 267 11.13 -8.90 0.90
C GLN A 267 10.04 -9.77 1.53
N ALA A 268 9.15 -9.17 2.33
CA ALA A 268 8.09 -9.89 3.03
C ALA A 268 7.02 -10.46 2.10
N TYR A 269 6.69 -9.78 0.99
CA TYR A 269 5.49 -10.13 0.21
C TYR A 269 5.72 -10.43 -1.26
N LEU A 270 6.83 -9.99 -1.89
CA LEU A 270 7.08 -10.24 -3.31
C LEU A 270 7.41 -11.69 -3.64
N HIS A 271 7.50 -12.58 -2.66
CA HIS A 271 7.75 -14.00 -2.92
C HIS A 271 6.52 -14.77 -3.40
N TRP A 272 5.31 -14.25 -3.20
CA TRP A 272 4.07 -14.96 -3.53
C TRP A 272 4.00 -15.37 -5.00
N GLY A 273 3.62 -16.63 -5.25
CA GLY A 273 3.60 -17.22 -6.61
C GLY A 273 4.96 -17.30 -7.30
N GLY A 274 6.06 -17.20 -6.55
CA GLY A 274 7.43 -17.15 -7.08
C GLY A 274 7.91 -15.75 -7.41
N GLY A 275 7.13 -14.70 -7.12
CA GLY A 275 7.50 -13.31 -7.38
C GLY A 275 7.48 -12.93 -8.86
N LEU A 276 6.68 -13.63 -9.66
CA LEU A 276 6.59 -13.42 -11.10
C LEU A 276 5.44 -12.48 -11.46
N ASP A 277 5.69 -11.55 -12.37
CA ASP A 277 4.68 -10.59 -12.85
C ASP A 277 4.96 -10.10 -14.27
N ARG A 278 4.13 -9.18 -14.78
CA ARG A 278 4.29 -8.57 -16.13
C ARG A 278 4.31 -9.60 -17.26
N PHE A 279 3.49 -10.64 -17.12
CA PHE A 279 3.33 -11.67 -18.13
C PHE A 279 2.80 -11.08 -19.44
N ALA A 280 3.47 -11.41 -20.53
CA ALA A 280 3.05 -11.07 -21.89
C ALA A 280 3.55 -12.13 -22.86
N VAL A 281 2.85 -12.30 -23.98
CA VAL A 281 3.36 -13.11 -25.09
C VAL A 281 4.06 -12.18 -26.06
N ARG A 282 5.35 -12.44 -26.34
CA ARG A 282 6.18 -11.66 -27.27
C ARG A 282 7.05 -12.62 -28.07
N GLU A 283 7.13 -12.42 -29.39
CA GLU A 283 8.06 -13.15 -30.26
C GLU A 283 8.02 -14.69 -30.05
N GLY A 284 6.81 -15.26 -30.02
CA GLY A 284 6.61 -16.70 -29.85
C GLY A 284 6.98 -17.26 -28.47
N ALA A 285 7.08 -16.42 -27.43
CA ALA A 285 7.39 -16.84 -26.07
C ALA A 285 6.51 -16.14 -25.03
N LEU A 286 6.27 -16.81 -23.91
CA LEU A 286 5.77 -16.18 -22.69
C LEU A 286 6.94 -15.48 -21.98
N THR A 287 6.88 -14.16 -21.92
CA THR A 287 7.81 -13.29 -21.19
C THR A 287 7.18 -12.83 -19.87
N PHE A 288 8.00 -12.62 -18.85
CA PHE A 288 7.60 -12.11 -17.54
C PHE A 288 8.76 -11.40 -16.87
N HIS A 289 8.60 -10.96 -15.62
CA HIS A 289 9.67 -10.48 -14.76
C HIS A 289 9.67 -11.25 -13.44
N ASP A 290 10.85 -11.69 -13.01
CA ASP A 290 11.12 -12.08 -11.63
C ASP A 290 11.43 -10.83 -10.82
N LEU A 291 10.44 -10.39 -10.06
CA LEU A 291 10.56 -9.19 -9.24
C LEU A 291 11.58 -9.34 -8.12
N ARG A 292 11.83 -10.56 -7.64
CA ARG A 292 12.82 -10.80 -6.59
C ARG A 292 14.23 -10.68 -7.13
N ALA A 293 14.50 -11.27 -8.29
CA ALA A 293 15.78 -11.13 -8.97
C ALA A 293 16.02 -9.66 -9.37
N LYS A 294 15.02 -9.01 -9.96
CA LYS A 294 15.08 -7.59 -10.35
C LYS A 294 15.49 -6.65 -9.21
N TYR A 295 15.06 -6.96 -7.98
CA TYR A 295 15.36 -6.13 -6.81
C TYR A 295 16.46 -6.71 -5.90
N GLY A 296 17.17 -7.77 -6.33
CA GLY A 296 18.29 -8.35 -5.59
C GLY A 296 17.91 -9.20 -4.36
N TYR A 297 16.65 -9.62 -4.25
CA TYR A 297 16.16 -10.50 -3.16
C TYR A 297 16.32 -11.99 -3.47
N ALA A 298 16.70 -12.33 -4.70
CA ALA A 298 17.02 -13.68 -5.15
C ALA A 298 18.05 -13.62 -6.29
N PRO A 299 18.82 -14.69 -6.54
CA PRO A 299 19.63 -14.81 -7.74
C PRO A 299 18.75 -14.83 -9.00
N ASP A 300 19.24 -14.27 -10.10
CA ASP A 300 18.61 -14.39 -11.43
C ASP A 300 18.72 -15.83 -12.01
N SER A 301 19.54 -16.66 -11.40
CA SER A 301 19.80 -18.05 -11.79
C SER A 301 18.78 -19.06 -11.25
N VAL A 302 17.75 -18.62 -10.52
CA VAL A 302 16.70 -19.50 -9.95
C VAL A 302 16.02 -20.29 -11.07
N ARG A 303 16.21 -21.61 -11.06
CA ARG A 303 15.56 -22.54 -11.99
C ARG A 303 14.12 -22.83 -11.55
N ARG A 304 13.18 -22.67 -12.49
CA ARG A 304 11.75 -22.91 -12.29
C ARG A 304 11.33 -24.11 -13.10
N ALA A 305 10.47 -24.96 -12.56
CA ALA A 305 9.80 -25.99 -13.34
C ALA A 305 8.67 -25.35 -14.15
N VAL A 306 8.55 -25.74 -15.42
CA VAL A 306 7.59 -25.18 -16.37
C VAL A 306 6.80 -26.33 -16.97
N ALA A 307 5.47 -26.23 -16.95
CA ALA A 307 4.60 -27.18 -17.62
C ALA A 307 3.51 -26.45 -18.41
N TRP A 308 3.37 -26.81 -19.70
CA TRP A 308 2.36 -26.31 -20.61
C TRP A 308 1.24 -27.33 -20.74
N HIS A 309 0.00 -26.90 -20.54
CA HIS A 309 -1.17 -27.74 -20.74
C HIS A 309 -2.15 -27.09 -21.71
N VAL A 310 -2.91 -27.91 -22.44
CA VAL A 310 -4.18 -27.47 -23.02
C VAL A 310 -5.14 -27.12 -21.89
N TYR A 311 -5.93 -26.06 -22.03
CA TYR A 311 -6.93 -25.68 -21.03
C TYR A 311 -8.33 -25.72 -21.64
N ASP A 312 -9.28 -26.39 -20.96
CA ASP A 312 -10.70 -26.33 -21.31
C ASP A 312 -11.34 -25.18 -20.53
N ASN A 313 -11.55 -24.05 -21.21
CA ASN A 313 -12.12 -22.85 -20.61
C ASN A 313 -13.61 -23.00 -20.28
N HIS A 314 -14.34 -23.94 -20.89
CA HIS A 314 -15.76 -24.15 -20.58
C HIS A 314 -15.96 -24.99 -19.33
N ARG A 315 -15.05 -25.93 -19.07
CA ARG A 315 -15.07 -26.80 -17.90
C ARG A 315 -14.17 -26.33 -16.77
N GLU A 316 -13.40 -25.27 -17.01
CA GLU A 316 -12.34 -24.77 -16.13
C GLU A 316 -11.30 -25.84 -15.73
N GLN A 317 -11.00 -26.75 -16.67
CA GLN A 317 -10.20 -27.94 -16.41
C GLN A 317 -8.86 -27.94 -17.15
N VAL A 318 -7.85 -28.51 -16.50
CA VAL A 318 -6.54 -28.77 -17.08
C VAL A 318 -6.64 -30.00 -17.96
N GLY A 319 -6.32 -29.84 -19.25
CA GLY A 319 -6.26 -30.93 -20.21
C GLY A 319 -4.87 -31.53 -20.34
N GLU A 320 -4.59 -32.02 -21.54
CA GLU A 320 -3.35 -32.70 -21.92
C GLU A 320 -2.09 -31.86 -21.64
N LEU A 321 -1.04 -32.51 -21.12
CA LEU A 321 0.30 -31.94 -20.99
C LEU A 321 0.95 -31.85 -22.37
N VAL A 322 1.30 -30.64 -22.80
CA VAL A 322 1.90 -30.37 -24.12
C VAL A 322 3.42 -30.39 -24.05
N ARG A 323 4.00 -29.82 -22.98
CA ARG A 323 5.45 -29.71 -22.81
C ARG A 323 5.81 -29.47 -21.35
N GLU A 324 6.88 -30.09 -20.89
CA GLU A 324 7.50 -29.79 -19.61
C GLU A 324 8.97 -29.46 -19.75
N GLY A 325 9.55 -28.83 -18.73
CA GLY A 325 10.96 -28.52 -18.68
C GLY A 325 11.31 -27.62 -17.51
N THR A 326 12.51 -27.07 -17.55
CA THR A 326 12.97 -26.07 -16.57
C THR A 326 13.52 -24.84 -17.27
N SER A 327 13.40 -23.68 -16.62
CA SER A 327 13.99 -22.43 -17.11
C SER A 327 14.42 -21.54 -15.95
N SER A 328 15.61 -20.96 -16.05
CA SER A 328 16.01 -19.81 -15.23
C SER A 328 15.66 -18.47 -15.88
N ARG A 329 15.46 -18.46 -17.20
CA ARG A 329 15.19 -17.24 -17.99
C ARG A 329 13.77 -16.74 -17.75
N GLU A 330 13.60 -15.42 -17.78
CA GLU A 330 12.29 -14.73 -17.78
C GLU A 330 11.52 -14.83 -19.11
N ARG A 331 11.85 -15.85 -19.91
CA ARG A 331 11.27 -16.12 -21.22
C ARG A 331 11.15 -17.63 -21.41
N ILE A 332 9.94 -18.08 -21.74
CA ILE A 332 9.62 -19.49 -21.99
C ILE A 332 9.03 -19.61 -23.41
N PRO A 333 9.67 -20.34 -24.33
CA PRO A 333 9.12 -20.57 -25.66
C PRO A 333 7.72 -21.18 -25.59
N LEU A 334 6.81 -20.70 -26.44
CA LEU A 334 5.51 -21.34 -26.61
C LEU A 334 5.71 -22.77 -27.16
N PRO A 335 4.78 -23.70 -26.86
CA PRO A 335 4.80 -25.02 -27.49
C PRO A 335 4.70 -24.92 -29.03
N SER A 336 5.54 -25.66 -29.73
CA SER A 336 5.50 -25.80 -31.19
C SER A 336 4.53 -26.92 -31.60
N GLY A 337 3.87 -26.78 -32.75
CA GLY A 337 2.95 -27.78 -33.28
C GLY A 337 1.48 -27.38 -33.15
N ARG A 338 0.66 -28.20 -32.50
CA ARG A 338 -0.79 -27.96 -32.34
C ARG A 338 -1.03 -26.65 -31.57
N THR A 339 -1.88 -25.79 -32.12
CA THR A 339 -2.28 -24.51 -31.50
C THR A 339 -3.70 -24.61 -30.90
N PRO A 340 -3.87 -25.08 -29.65
CA PRO A 340 -5.18 -25.13 -29.01
C PRO A 340 -5.73 -23.72 -28.74
N SER A 341 -7.05 -23.57 -28.58
CA SER A 341 -7.67 -22.26 -28.31
C SER A 341 -7.21 -21.63 -27.00
N PHE A 342 -6.91 -22.45 -25.98
CA PHE A 342 -6.40 -22.00 -24.69
C PHE A 342 -5.23 -22.87 -24.23
N LEU A 343 -4.25 -22.20 -23.62
CA LEU A 343 -3.09 -22.80 -22.99
C LEU A 343 -2.99 -22.34 -21.55
N ARG A 344 -2.43 -23.19 -20.69
CA ARG A 344 -1.99 -22.81 -19.36
C ARG A 344 -0.52 -23.13 -19.16
N ALA A 345 0.28 -22.12 -18.84
CA ALA A 345 1.64 -22.30 -18.36
C ALA A 345 1.65 -22.33 -16.83
N THR A 346 2.19 -23.40 -16.26
CA THR A 346 2.44 -23.53 -14.82
C THR A 346 3.92 -23.32 -14.56
N LEU A 347 4.27 -22.26 -13.82
CA LEU A 347 5.63 -21.94 -13.42
C LEU A 347 5.76 -22.19 -11.91
N ARG A 348 6.53 -23.20 -11.52
CA ARG A 348 6.81 -23.52 -10.11
C ARG A 348 8.20 -23.02 -9.74
N THR A 349 8.23 -22.11 -8.78
CA THR A 349 9.47 -21.56 -8.22
C THR A 349 9.78 -22.29 -6.91
N PRO A 350 10.92 -23.02 -6.81
CA PRO A 350 11.26 -23.79 -5.61
C PRO A 350 11.20 -22.93 -4.34
N GLY A 351 10.48 -23.41 -3.31
CA GLY A 351 10.34 -22.71 -2.03
C GLY A 351 9.47 -21.44 -2.04
N HIS A 352 8.95 -21.01 -3.19
CA HIS A 352 8.26 -19.71 -3.30
C HIS A 352 6.91 -19.79 -4.03
N GLY A 353 6.46 -20.99 -4.39
CA GLY A 353 5.11 -21.23 -4.88
C GLY A 353 5.01 -21.36 -6.39
N THR A 354 3.79 -21.21 -6.89
CA THR A 354 3.44 -21.48 -8.29
C THR A 354 2.64 -20.31 -8.87
N THR A 355 2.99 -19.89 -10.09
CA THR A 355 2.15 -19.02 -10.91
C THR A 355 1.61 -19.83 -12.09
N ARG A 356 0.29 -19.74 -12.32
CA ARG A 356 -0.40 -20.29 -13.49
C ARG A 356 -0.82 -19.14 -14.37
N VAL A 357 -0.48 -19.22 -15.65
CA VAL A 357 -0.74 -18.18 -16.65
C VAL A 357 -1.65 -18.77 -17.71
N PHE A 358 -2.80 -18.13 -17.93
CA PHE A 358 -3.79 -18.56 -18.91
C PHE A 358 -3.64 -17.72 -20.17
N LEU A 359 -3.55 -18.40 -21.31
CA LEU A 359 -3.33 -17.80 -22.62
C LEU A 359 -4.49 -18.16 -23.54
N ARG A 360 -4.99 -17.19 -24.30
CA ARG A 360 -6.04 -17.35 -25.32
C ARG A 360 -5.44 -17.14 -26.70
N LYS A 361 -5.79 -17.99 -27.66
CA LYS A 361 -5.39 -17.84 -29.05
C LYS A 361 -6.07 -16.61 -29.66
N ILE A 362 -5.30 -15.74 -30.31
CA ILE A 362 -5.85 -14.58 -31.03
C ILE A 362 -6.39 -15.06 -32.40
N PRO A 363 -7.64 -14.70 -32.79
CA PRO A 363 -8.17 -15.04 -34.09
C PRO A 363 -7.35 -14.42 -35.23
N SER A 364 -7.17 -15.17 -36.32
CA SER A 364 -6.34 -14.76 -37.47
C SER A 364 -6.79 -13.45 -38.13
N SER A 365 -8.05 -13.04 -37.98
CA SER A 365 -8.58 -11.78 -38.51
C SER A 365 -8.14 -10.52 -37.74
N ALA A 366 -7.62 -10.69 -36.52
CA ALA A 366 -7.07 -9.63 -35.68
C ALA A 366 -5.53 -9.69 -35.57
N ALA A 367 -4.91 -10.67 -36.24
CA ALA A 367 -3.47 -10.85 -36.22
C ALA A 367 -2.82 -9.99 -37.32
N SER A 368 -1.96 -9.03 -36.93
CA SER A 368 -0.93 -8.55 -37.85
C SER A 368 0.03 -9.70 -38.15
N THR A 369 0.75 -9.65 -39.28
CA THR A 369 1.79 -10.63 -39.66
C THR A 369 2.92 -10.77 -38.63
N GLU A 370 2.97 -9.90 -37.61
CA GLU A 370 3.91 -9.90 -36.48
C GLU A 370 3.27 -10.29 -35.13
N ALA A 371 1.95 -10.49 -35.06
CA ALA A 371 1.25 -10.76 -33.81
C ALA A 371 1.55 -12.18 -33.29
N ALA A 372 1.96 -12.26 -32.02
CA ALA A 372 2.10 -13.54 -31.34
C ALA A 372 0.73 -14.27 -31.31
N PRO A 373 0.67 -15.60 -31.48
CA PRO A 373 -0.59 -16.32 -31.67
C PRO A 373 -1.49 -16.36 -30.42
N TYR A 374 -1.01 -15.85 -29.27
CA TYR A 374 -1.72 -15.86 -28.00
C TYR A 374 -1.59 -14.54 -27.27
N GLU A 375 -2.56 -14.23 -26.42
CA GLU A 375 -2.49 -13.19 -25.39
C GLU A 375 -2.69 -13.79 -24.00
N VAL A 376 -2.17 -13.13 -22.97
CA VAL A 376 -2.41 -13.51 -21.57
C VAL A 376 -3.78 -12.99 -21.14
N VAL A 377 -4.65 -13.88 -20.65
CA VAL A 377 -6.03 -13.55 -20.25
C VAL A 377 -6.31 -13.77 -18.77
N GLY A 378 -5.42 -14.47 -18.05
CA GLY A 378 -5.62 -14.76 -16.64
C GLY A 378 -4.35 -15.17 -15.92
N LEU A 379 -4.34 -14.96 -14.61
CA LEU A 379 -3.26 -15.34 -13.71
C LEU A 379 -3.84 -15.91 -12.42
N GLU A 380 -3.27 -17.02 -11.96
CA GLU A 380 -3.50 -17.56 -10.62
C GLU A 380 -2.16 -17.81 -9.94
N ARG A 381 -2.13 -17.65 -8.62
CA ARG A 381 -0.94 -17.91 -7.81
C ARG A 381 -1.31 -18.73 -6.60
N SER A 382 -0.40 -19.59 -6.18
CA SER A 382 -0.54 -20.36 -4.94
C SER A 382 0.80 -20.39 -4.21
N GLU A 383 0.76 -20.36 -2.88
CA GLU A 383 1.96 -20.27 -2.04
C GLU A 383 2.89 -21.48 -2.17
N GLY A 384 4.16 -21.24 -1.85
CA GLY A 384 5.01 -22.21 -1.18
C GLY A 384 5.31 -21.61 0.20
N GLY A 385 4.92 -22.29 1.29
CA GLY A 385 4.86 -21.75 2.68
C GLY A 385 6.20 -21.28 3.29
N PRO A 386 6.23 -20.69 4.52
CA PRO A 386 5.43 -21.02 5.73
C PRO A 386 4.40 -19.92 6.15
N PRO A 387 3.62 -20.08 7.26
CA PRO A 387 2.20 -19.72 7.34
C PRO A 387 1.89 -18.28 7.79
N GLY A 388 0.70 -17.79 7.41
CA GLY A 388 0.07 -16.63 8.06
C GLY A 388 -1.00 -15.92 7.23
N LEU A 389 -1.06 -16.12 5.92
CA LEU A 389 -2.08 -15.56 5.04
C LEU A 389 -2.54 -16.64 4.06
N THR A 390 -3.43 -17.53 4.50
CA THR A 390 -4.07 -18.49 3.61
C THR A 390 -4.96 -17.74 2.62
N SER A 391 -4.82 -18.03 1.33
CA SER A 391 -5.85 -17.72 0.35
C SER A 391 -7.05 -18.63 0.61
N GLU A 392 -8.17 -18.08 1.07
CA GLU A 392 -9.48 -18.72 0.87
C GLU A 392 -9.97 -18.49 -0.56
#